data_AF-A0AAD6A8D1-F1
#
_entry.id   AF-A0AAD6A8D1-F1
#
_cell.length_a   1.000
_cell.length_b   1.000
_cell.length_c   1.000
_cell.angle_alpha   90.00
_cell.angle_beta   90.00
_cell.angle_gamma   90.00
#
_symmetry.space_group_name_H-M   'P 1'
#
loop_
_entity.id
_entity.type
_entity.pdbx_description
1 polymer ?
#
loop_
_entity_poly.entity_id
_entity_poly.type
_entity_poly.pdbx_seq_one_letter_code
_entity_poly.pdbx_strand_id
1 'polypeptide(L)'
;MARLLLRPPPLLEKGLPKCPSAVRRRTDQSETLLNSIFTELYITQGQSEEVNTQHEVRQLETASKKETLHDTPIKCQDIFKASPDQQTLIRAVLTNGVAGVGKTFSVQKFTLDWAEGLGNQDVSLVIPLSFRELNLIKGEQYSLLRLLHVFHPTLQKVTAEQLAVCKVLFIFDGLDESRLSLDFRNKKVVSDVSQKSSVNVLLTNLIRGKLLPSALVWITFRPAAANQIPPECVDRVTEVRGFTDAQKEEYFRRRSSDEDLSSRIISHIKSSRSLHIMCLIPVFCWITAAVLDHMLTTDQRGELPQTLTDMYSHFLLVQTKRKKQKYEEGHETSPQQLTEADRELLLKLGRLAFEHLEKGHIMFYQKTCSAVVLVSPRPWCTQEFVQRSSKERE
;
A
#
# COMPACT_ATOMS: atom_id res chain seq x y z
N MET A 1 -2.00 8.74 3.58
CA MET A 1 -2.08 9.64 2.41
C MET A 1 -3.09 9.04 1.46
N ALA A 2 -4.36 9.15 1.87
CA ALA A 2 -5.59 8.84 1.14
C ALA A 2 -6.72 9.11 2.15
N ARG A 3 -7.02 10.40 2.40
CA ARG A 3 -8.30 10.73 3.02
C ARG A 3 -9.33 10.65 1.89
N LEU A 4 -10.26 9.71 2.01
CA LEU A 4 -11.31 9.46 1.02
C LEU A 4 -11.98 10.76 0.57
N LEU A 5 -11.88 11.03 -0.72
CA LEU A 5 -12.65 12.03 -1.44
C LEU A 5 -13.97 11.37 -1.85
N LEU A 6 -15.08 11.95 -1.39
CA LEU A 6 -16.42 11.56 -1.82
C LEU A 6 -16.80 12.39 -3.05
N ARG A 7 -17.26 11.75 -4.13
CA ARG A 7 -17.73 12.41 -5.36
C ARG A 7 -19.27 12.56 -5.32
N PRO A 8 -19.86 13.72 -5.70
CA PRO A 8 -21.27 13.78 -6.06
C PRO A 8 -21.50 13.19 -7.47
N PRO A 9 -22.67 12.59 -7.74
CA PRO A 9 -22.92 11.78 -8.94
C PRO A 9 -22.90 12.61 -10.24
N PRO A 10 -22.53 12.00 -11.39
CA PRO A 10 -22.73 12.60 -12.70
C PRO A 10 -24.23 12.69 -13.02
N LEU A 11 -24.67 13.85 -13.48
CA LEU A 11 -26.02 14.09 -13.98
C LEU A 11 -26.20 13.30 -15.28
N LEU A 12 -26.97 12.21 -15.26
CA LEU A 12 -27.88 11.83 -16.36
C LEU A 12 -28.86 10.72 -15.91
N GLU A 13 -30.13 11.16 -15.87
CA GLU A 13 -31.43 10.49 -16.06
C GLU A 13 -31.88 9.26 -15.23
N LYS A 14 -32.79 9.58 -14.29
CA LYS A 14 -34.02 8.89 -13.84
C LYS A 14 -33.89 7.44 -13.32
N GLY A 15 -33.92 7.27 -11.98
CA GLY A 15 -34.51 6.05 -11.39
C GLY A 15 -34.10 5.56 -9.99
N LEU A 16 -33.02 6.03 -9.36
CA LEU A 16 -32.57 5.53 -8.04
C LEU A 16 -32.30 6.63 -7.00
N PRO A 17 -32.48 6.37 -5.69
CA PRO A 17 -32.23 7.35 -4.63
C PRO A 17 -30.75 7.78 -4.64
N LYS A 18 -30.54 9.09 -4.78
CA LYS A 18 -29.23 9.75 -4.85
C LYS A 18 -28.49 9.61 -3.50
N CYS A 19 -27.30 8.98 -3.47
CA CYS A 19 -26.42 9.02 -2.29
C CYS A 19 -25.98 10.51 -2.09
N PRO A 20 -26.00 11.10 -0.87
CA PRO A 20 -25.88 12.55 -0.64
C PRO A 20 -24.50 13.13 -0.98
N SER A 21 -24.50 14.38 -1.49
CA SER A 21 -23.31 15.17 -1.84
C SER A 21 -22.44 15.51 -0.62
N ALA A 22 -21.15 15.19 -0.68
CA ALA A 22 -20.17 15.51 0.36
C ALA A 22 -18.93 16.24 -0.20
N VAL A 23 -18.34 17.08 0.65
CA VAL A 23 -17.51 18.24 0.33
C VAL A 23 -16.08 17.87 -0.07
N ARG A 24 -15.58 18.52 -1.13
CA ARG A 24 -14.21 18.46 -1.66
C ARG A 24 -13.21 19.00 -0.64
N ARG A 25 -12.18 18.23 -0.27
CA ARG A 25 -10.98 18.75 0.40
C ARG A 25 -9.75 18.39 -0.44
N ARG A 26 -9.32 19.34 -1.29
CA ARG A 26 -8.13 19.22 -2.15
C ARG A 26 -6.85 19.19 -1.31
N THR A 27 -5.92 18.31 -1.65
CA THR A 27 -4.51 18.39 -1.25
C THR A 27 -3.64 18.36 -2.52
N ASP A 28 -3.69 19.43 -3.31
CA ASP A 28 -3.16 19.54 -4.69
C ASP A 28 -1.68 19.12 -4.86
N GLN A 29 -0.81 19.32 -3.86
CA GLN A 29 0.63 19.06 -4.01
C GLN A 29 1.00 17.57 -4.01
N SER A 30 0.25 16.74 -3.27
CA SER A 30 0.51 15.30 -3.17
C SER A 30 -0.02 14.53 -4.38
N GLU A 31 -1.20 14.95 -4.86
CA GLU A 31 -1.93 14.34 -5.97
C GLU A 31 -1.15 14.48 -7.28
N THR A 32 -0.57 15.66 -7.52
CA THR A 32 0.27 15.95 -8.70
C THR A 32 1.59 15.14 -8.71
N LEU A 33 2.17 14.87 -7.54
CA LEU A 33 3.41 14.07 -7.40
C LEU A 33 3.18 12.58 -7.63
N LEU A 34 2.04 12.03 -7.16
CA LEU A 34 1.70 10.63 -7.40
C LEU A 34 1.48 10.37 -8.89
N ASN A 35 0.68 11.21 -9.56
CA ASN A 35 0.35 11.01 -10.98
C ASN A 35 1.54 11.23 -11.91
N SER A 36 2.50 12.10 -11.55
CA SER A 36 3.71 12.32 -12.36
C SER A 36 4.71 11.16 -12.31
N ILE A 37 4.84 10.50 -11.14
CA ILE A 37 5.83 9.42 -10.92
C ILE A 37 5.20 8.03 -11.08
N PHE A 38 3.87 7.93 -11.14
CA PHE A 38 3.18 6.65 -11.27
C PHE A 38 3.61 5.93 -12.56
N THR A 39 4.05 4.69 -12.39
CA THR A 39 4.29 3.75 -13.48
C THR A 39 3.38 2.56 -13.22
N GLU A 40 2.64 2.12 -14.25
CA GLU A 40 1.73 1.00 -14.12
C GLU A 40 2.49 -0.27 -13.74
N LEU A 41 1.93 -1.07 -12.82
CA LEU A 41 2.54 -2.34 -12.39
C LEU A 41 2.03 -3.45 -13.28
N TYR A 42 2.89 -4.43 -13.56
CA TYR A 42 2.50 -5.67 -14.21
C TYR A 42 1.72 -6.55 -13.22
N ILE A 43 0.44 -6.75 -13.51
CA ILE A 43 -0.48 -7.58 -12.73
C ILE A 43 -1.00 -8.68 -13.62
N THR A 44 -1.06 -9.90 -13.10
CA THR A 44 -1.55 -11.08 -13.82
C THR A 44 -2.72 -11.71 -13.07
N GLN A 45 -3.62 -12.37 -13.81
CA GLN A 45 -4.67 -13.20 -13.25
C GLN A 45 -4.13 -14.61 -12.98
N GLY A 46 -4.44 -15.16 -11.80
CA GLY A 46 -3.95 -16.47 -11.35
C GLY A 46 -2.84 -16.35 -10.30
N GLN A 47 -2.55 -17.47 -9.63
CA GLN A 47 -1.40 -17.62 -8.74
C GLN A 47 -0.40 -18.54 -9.45
N SER A 48 0.87 -18.14 -9.55
CA SER A 48 1.93 -19.05 -10.01
C SER A 48 1.94 -20.33 -9.16
N GLU A 49 2.03 -21.50 -9.79
CA GLU A 49 2.01 -22.81 -9.11
C GLU A 49 3.16 -22.99 -8.08
N GLU A 50 4.15 -22.09 -8.06
CA GLU A 50 5.39 -22.21 -7.27
C GLU A 50 5.39 -21.40 -5.95
N VAL A 51 4.27 -20.80 -5.54
CA VAL A 51 4.18 -19.89 -4.37
C VAL A 51 4.38 -20.60 -3.02
N ASN A 52 4.49 -21.93 -2.98
CA ASN A 52 4.82 -22.67 -1.76
C ASN A 52 6.31 -22.63 -1.36
N THR A 53 7.15 -21.87 -2.07
CA THR A 53 8.56 -21.68 -1.69
C THR A 53 8.74 -20.43 -0.82
N GLN A 54 9.11 -20.61 0.45
CA GLN A 54 9.22 -19.55 1.47
C GLN A 54 10.27 -18.46 1.20
N HIS A 55 11.05 -18.54 0.11
CA HIS A 55 12.07 -17.56 -0.20
C HIS A 55 11.59 -16.55 -1.25
N GLU A 56 11.20 -15.35 -0.79
CA GLU A 56 10.82 -14.22 -1.66
C GLU A 56 11.92 -13.88 -2.70
N VAL A 57 13.19 -14.09 -2.35
CA VAL A 57 14.34 -13.89 -3.27
C VAL A 57 14.29 -14.87 -4.45
N ARG A 58 13.98 -16.16 -4.20
CA ARG A 58 13.86 -17.16 -5.26
C ARG A 58 12.67 -16.87 -6.17
N GLN A 59 11.58 -16.33 -5.62
CA GLN A 59 10.41 -15.95 -6.41
C GLN A 59 10.74 -14.83 -7.42
N LEU A 60 11.57 -13.86 -7.03
CA LEU A 60 12.02 -12.79 -7.93
C LEU A 60 12.93 -13.30 -9.05
N GLU A 61 13.88 -14.18 -8.73
CA GLU A 61 14.78 -14.77 -9.72
C GLU A 61 14.02 -15.66 -10.72
N THR A 62 12.99 -16.37 -10.26
CA THR A 62 12.13 -17.19 -11.14
C THR A 62 11.20 -16.32 -11.97
N ALA A 63 10.61 -15.27 -11.41
CA ALA A 63 9.76 -14.32 -12.14
C ALA A 63 10.54 -13.61 -13.26
N SER A 64 11.81 -13.24 -13.03
CA SER A 64 12.69 -12.68 -14.07
C SER A 64 13.03 -13.67 -15.20
N LYS A 65 12.90 -14.98 -14.99
CA LYS A 65 13.21 -16.02 -15.99
C LYS A 65 11.98 -16.52 -16.75
N LYS A 66 10.77 -16.32 -16.22
CA LYS A 66 9.52 -16.79 -16.79
C LYS A 66 8.71 -15.61 -17.34
N GLU A 67 9.06 -15.12 -18.53
CA GLU A 67 8.21 -14.15 -19.25
C GLU A 67 7.15 -14.79 -20.14
N THR A 68 7.09 -16.13 -20.33
CA THR A 68 6.68 -16.59 -21.67
C THR A 68 5.62 -17.68 -21.87
N LEU A 69 4.88 -18.25 -20.91
CA LEU A 69 3.95 -19.34 -21.32
C LEU A 69 2.46 -19.27 -20.93
N HIS A 70 2.01 -18.70 -19.80
CA HIS A 70 0.57 -18.77 -19.46
C HIS A 70 -0.02 -17.59 -18.65
N ASP A 71 0.70 -16.48 -18.49
CA ASP A 71 0.22 -15.36 -17.68
C ASP A 71 -0.82 -14.52 -18.46
N THR A 72 -2.01 -14.30 -17.87
CA THR A 72 -3.03 -13.41 -18.44
C THR A 72 -2.92 -12.04 -17.78
N PRO A 73 -2.33 -11.02 -18.45
CA PRO A 73 -2.17 -9.70 -17.86
C PRO A 73 -3.54 -9.05 -17.62
N ILE A 74 -3.68 -8.34 -16.50
CA ILE A 74 -4.91 -7.65 -16.13
C ILE A 74 -4.58 -6.26 -15.60
N LYS A 75 -5.36 -5.25 -15.99
CA LYS A 75 -5.21 -3.91 -15.43
C LYS A 75 -5.81 -3.85 -14.04
N CYS A 76 -5.21 -3.04 -13.16
CA CYS A 76 -5.71 -2.83 -11.79
C CYS A 76 -7.20 -2.38 -11.77
N GLN A 77 -7.60 -1.56 -12.75
CA GLN A 77 -8.98 -1.06 -12.87
C GLN A 77 -9.98 -2.15 -13.30
N ASP A 78 -9.49 -3.25 -13.87
CA ASP A 78 -10.30 -4.32 -14.46
C ASP A 78 -10.37 -5.57 -13.56
N ILE A 79 -9.79 -5.53 -12.36
CA ILE A 79 -9.74 -6.71 -11.46
C ILE A 79 -11.11 -7.28 -11.10
N PHE A 80 -12.17 -6.47 -11.12
CA PHE A 80 -13.55 -6.88 -10.89
C PHE A 80 -14.37 -7.10 -12.17
N LYS A 81 -13.80 -6.86 -13.35
CA LYS A 81 -14.48 -7.10 -14.62
C LYS A 81 -14.33 -8.57 -14.99
N ALA A 82 -15.44 -9.24 -15.23
CA ALA A 82 -15.45 -10.58 -15.80
C ALA A 82 -14.92 -10.52 -17.25
N SER A 83 -14.19 -11.56 -17.67
CA SER A 83 -13.88 -11.70 -19.09
C SER A 83 -15.17 -11.98 -19.89
N PRO A 84 -15.22 -11.71 -21.20
CA PRO A 84 -16.40 -11.98 -22.03
C PRO A 84 -16.89 -13.43 -21.92
N ASP A 85 -15.97 -14.36 -21.64
CA ASP A 85 -16.25 -15.80 -21.54
C ASP A 85 -16.62 -16.26 -20.11
N GLN A 86 -16.46 -15.40 -19.10
CA GLN A 86 -16.81 -15.70 -17.70
C GLN A 86 -18.20 -15.15 -17.35
N GLN A 87 -19.16 -16.04 -17.09
CA GLN A 87 -20.50 -15.66 -16.63
C GLN A 87 -20.58 -15.39 -15.10
N THR A 88 -19.51 -15.66 -14.35
CA THR A 88 -19.51 -15.54 -12.88
C THR A 88 -19.25 -14.11 -12.44
N LEU A 89 -20.13 -13.58 -11.58
CA LEU A 89 -19.93 -12.29 -10.91
C LEU A 89 -18.68 -12.34 -10.01
N ILE A 90 -17.81 -11.35 -10.11
CA ILE A 90 -16.60 -11.26 -9.31
C ILE A 90 -16.82 -10.27 -8.19
N ARG A 91 -16.88 -10.78 -6.96
CA ARG A 91 -17.12 -9.97 -5.76
C ARG A 91 -15.88 -9.89 -4.88
N ALA A 92 -15.15 -10.99 -4.70
CA ALA A 92 -13.99 -11.08 -3.83
C ALA A 92 -12.70 -11.34 -4.64
N VAL A 93 -11.79 -10.36 -4.61
CA VAL A 93 -10.48 -10.42 -5.29
C VAL A 93 -9.38 -10.44 -4.25
N LEU A 94 -8.46 -11.40 -4.34
CA LEU A 94 -7.22 -11.41 -3.57
C LEU A 94 -6.04 -11.06 -4.48
N THR A 95 -5.19 -10.14 -4.03
CA THR A 95 -3.98 -9.73 -4.75
C THR A 95 -2.73 -10.08 -3.97
N ASN A 96 -1.97 -11.03 -4.49
CA ASN A 96 -0.69 -11.47 -3.96
C ASN A 96 0.46 -10.60 -4.49
N GLY A 97 1.57 -10.61 -3.78
CA GLY A 97 2.85 -10.10 -4.26
C GLY A 97 3.86 -10.02 -3.12
N VAL A 98 5.15 -10.04 -3.46
CA VAL A 98 6.24 -9.93 -2.48
C VAL A 98 6.29 -8.55 -1.81
N ALA A 99 7.13 -8.40 -0.80
CA ALA A 99 7.33 -7.12 -0.12
C ALA A 99 7.83 -6.04 -1.10
N GLY A 100 7.33 -4.80 -0.96
CA GLY A 100 7.78 -3.67 -1.77
C GLY A 100 7.35 -3.67 -3.24
N VAL A 101 6.64 -4.71 -3.71
CA VAL A 101 6.26 -4.85 -5.14
C VAL A 101 5.20 -3.84 -5.61
N GLY A 102 4.60 -3.11 -4.67
CA GLY A 102 3.67 -2.01 -4.99
C GLY A 102 2.18 -2.29 -4.73
N LYS A 103 1.81 -3.36 -4.01
CA LYS A 103 0.41 -3.67 -3.66
C LYS A 103 -0.35 -2.48 -3.06
N THR A 104 0.18 -1.89 -1.98
CA THR A 104 -0.40 -0.68 -1.34
C THR A 104 -0.42 0.52 -2.30
N PHE A 105 0.57 0.63 -3.17
CA PHE A 105 0.63 1.71 -4.17
C PHE A 105 -0.47 1.56 -5.23
N SER A 106 -0.77 0.33 -5.66
CA SER A 106 -1.93 0.03 -6.52
C SER A 106 -3.26 0.40 -5.86
N VAL A 107 -3.43 0.09 -4.58
CA VAL A 107 -4.63 0.48 -3.82
C VAL A 107 -4.79 1.99 -3.76
N GLN A 108 -3.70 2.71 -3.50
CA GLN A 108 -3.70 4.18 -3.48
C GLN A 108 -4.04 4.76 -4.85
N LYS A 109 -3.41 4.28 -5.92
CA LYS A 109 -3.70 4.75 -7.29
C LYS A 109 -5.14 4.45 -7.71
N PHE A 110 -5.63 3.24 -7.45
CA PHE A 110 -7.01 2.86 -7.74
C PHE A 110 -7.99 3.81 -7.03
N THR A 111 -7.75 4.08 -5.74
CA THR A 111 -8.60 4.97 -4.95
C THR A 111 -8.56 6.41 -5.47
N LEU A 112 -7.38 6.88 -5.90
CA LEU A 112 -7.21 8.20 -6.50
C LEU A 112 -7.96 8.30 -7.84
N ASP A 113 -7.78 7.33 -8.73
CA ASP A 113 -8.45 7.31 -10.04
C ASP A 113 -9.97 7.26 -9.91
N TRP A 114 -10.47 6.47 -8.97
CA TRP A 114 -11.90 6.44 -8.65
C TRP A 114 -12.39 7.82 -8.17
N ALA A 115 -11.65 8.46 -7.26
CA ALA A 115 -11.99 9.77 -6.72
C ALA A 115 -11.95 10.89 -7.78
N GLU A 116 -11.00 10.81 -8.72
CA GLU A 116 -10.86 11.74 -9.84
C GLU A 116 -11.86 11.50 -10.97
N GLY A 117 -12.58 10.37 -10.93
CA GLY A 117 -13.57 10.04 -11.95
C GLY A 117 -12.99 9.31 -13.17
N LEU A 118 -11.75 8.82 -13.08
CA LEU A 118 -10.99 8.23 -14.18
C LEU A 118 -11.30 6.74 -14.42
N GLY A 119 -11.82 6.04 -13.41
CA GLY A 119 -12.13 4.60 -13.51
C GLY A 119 -13.15 4.12 -12.47
N ASN A 120 -13.74 2.94 -12.70
CA ASN A 120 -14.62 2.24 -11.75
C ASN A 120 -15.80 3.07 -11.21
N GLN A 121 -16.38 3.92 -12.08
CA GLN A 121 -17.49 4.82 -11.72
C GLN A 121 -18.83 4.10 -11.51
N ASP A 122 -18.88 2.80 -11.82
CA ASP A 122 -19.98 1.92 -11.43
C ASP A 122 -20.01 1.66 -9.92
N VAL A 123 -18.90 1.86 -9.21
CA VAL A 123 -18.79 1.75 -7.75
C VAL A 123 -19.13 3.08 -7.10
N SER A 124 -20.16 3.08 -6.24
CA SER A 124 -20.66 4.28 -5.58
C SER A 124 -19.78 4.75 -4.42
N LEU A 125 -19.10 3.82 -3.74
CA LEU A 125 -18.27 4.12 -2.58
C LEU A 125 -17.07 3.17 -2.50
N VAL A 126 -15.86 3.72 -2.40
CA VAL A 126 -14.64 2.96 -2.14
C VAL A 126 -14.19 3.20 -0.70
N ILE A 127 -13.86 2.14 0.03
CA ILE A 127 -13.47 2.20 1.44
C ILE A 127 -12.17 1.39 1.64
N PRO A 128 -10.99 2.03 1.55
CA PRO A 128 -9.74 1.42 1.98
C PRO A 128 -9.67 1.32 3.51
N LEU A 129 -9.27 0.16 4.01
CA LEU A 129 -9.02 -0.15 5.40
C LEU A 129 -7.72 -0.95 5.49
N SER A 130 -6.74 -0.45 6.24
CA SER A 130 -5.52 -1.21 6.48
C SER A 130 -5.69 -2.18 7.64
N PHE A 131 -5.24 -3.43 7.51
CA PHE A 131 -5.20 -4.38 8.63
C PHE A 131 -4.37 -3.86 9.81
N ARG A 132 -3.32 -3.10 9.51
CA ARG A 132 -2.52 -2.39 10.51
C ARG A 132 -3.34 -1.46 11.39
N GLU A 133 -4.24 -0.71 10.77
CA GLU A 133 -5.13 0.23 11.46
C GLU A 133 -6.23 -0.52 12.21
N LEU A 134 -6.77 -1.59 11.60
CA LEU A 134 -7.77 -2.47 12.23
C LEU A 134 -7.24 -3.14 13.50
N ASN A 135 -5.94 -3.47 13.55
CA ASN A 135 -5.28 -4.03 14.74
C ASN A 135 -5.27 -3.09 15.96
N LEU A 136 -5.52 -1.79 15.77
CA LEU A 136 -5.58 -0.81 16.88
C LEU A 136 -6.85 -0.97 17.70
N ILE A 137 -7.89 -1.59 17.13
CA ILE A 137 -9.15 -1.82 17.81
C ILE A 137 -9.01 -3.02 18.75
N LYS A 138 -9.21 -2.79 20.05
CA LYS A 138 -9.08 -3.81 21.10
C LYS A 138 -10.40 -3.98 21.85
N GLY A 139 -10.86 -5.22 21.99
CA GLY A 139 -11.85 -5.66 22.99
C GLY A 139 -13.30 -5.17 22.81
N GLU A 140 -13.53 -4.14 22.01
CA GLU A 140 -14.84 -3.50 21.86
C GLU A 140 -15.69 -4.15 20.74
N GLN A 141 -17.00 -4.18 20.95
CA GLN A 141 -17.98 -4.63 19.94
C GLN A 141 -18.38 -3.45 19.06
N TYR A 142 -18.19 -3.59 17.75
CA TYR A 142 -18.54 -2.57 16.76
C TYR A 142 -19.67 -3.06 15.87
N SER A 143 -20.49 -2.14 15.38
CA SER A 143 -21.23 -2.36 14.15
C SER A 143 -20.36 -1.98 12.96
N LEU A 144 -20.62 -2.52 11.76
CA LEU A 144 -19.87 -2.13 10.57
C LEU A 144 -20.00 -0.63 10.31
N LEU A 145 -21.19 -0.07 10.48
CA LEU A 145 -21.42 1.37 10.35
C LEU A 145 -20.54 2.19 11.31
N ARG A 146 -20.49 1.78 12.59
CA ARG A 146 -19.66 2.47 13.59
C ARG A 146 -18.17 2.34 13.29
N LEU A 147 -17.74 1.16 12.83
CA LEU A 147 -16.36 0.91 12.42
C LEU A 147 -15.95 1.88 11.30
N LEU A 148 -16.82 2.04 10.30
CA LEU A 148 -16.60 2.96 9.19
C LEU A 148 -16.52 4.42 9.64
N HIS A 149 -17.39 4.87 10.56
CA HIS A 149 -17.33 6.23 11.10
C HIS A 149 -16.07 6.52 11.90
N VAL A 150 -15.46 5.49 12.53
CA VAL A 150 -14.20 5.64 13.28
C VAL A 150 -13.02 5.82 12.33
N PHE A 151 -12.88 4.97 11.31
CA PHE A 151 -11.76 5.07 10.36
C PHE A 151 -11.94 6.20 9.35
N HIS A 152 -13.18 6.49 8.98
CA HIS A 152 -13.54 7.50 7.99
C HIS A 152 -14.62 8.43 8.54
N PRO A 153 -14.25 9.44 9.35
CA PRO A 153 -15.20 10.38 9.94
C PRO A 153 -16.06 11.15 8.91
N THR A 154 -15.60 11.24 7.67
CA THR A 154 -16.35 11.83 6.55
C THR A 154 -17.61 11.02 6.20
N LEU A 155 -17.65 9.73 6.55
CA LEU A 155 -18.81 8.85 6.35
C LEU A 155 -19.87 8.98 7.44
N GLN A 156 -19.73 9.88 8.43
CA GLN A 156 -20.73 10.08 9.49
C GLN A 156 -22.14 10.39 8.97
N LYS A 157 -22.25 10.98 7.76
CA LYS A 157 -23.54 11.27 7.12
C LYS A 157 -24.15 10.08 6.39
N VAL A 158 -23.39 9.01 6.19
CA VAL A 158 -23.85 7.81 5.50
C VAL A 158 -24.64 6.95 6.48
N THR A 159 -25.85 6.56 6.10
CA THR A 159 -26.73 5.71 6.91
C THR A 159 -26.57 4.23 6.58
N ALA A 160 -27.12 3.37 7.43
CA ALA A 160 -27.14 1.92 7.23
C ALA A 160 -27.85 1.53 5.92
N GLU A 161 -28.98 2.16 5.63
CA GLU A 161 -29.81 1.90 4.47
C GLU A 161 -29.08 2.29 3.17
N GLN A 162 -28.33 3.40 3.21
CA GLN A 162 -27.52 3.84 2.07
C GLN A 162 -26.39 2.85 1.76
N LEU A 163 -25.68 2.36 2.78
CA LEU A 163 -24.65 1.34 2.58
C LEU A 163 -25.20 0.03 2.01
N ALA A 164 -26.44 -0.32 2.35
CA ALA A 164 -27.07 -1.55 1.86
C ALA A 164 -27.46 -1.47 0.37
N VAL A 165 -27.71 -0.27 -0.16
CA VAL A 165 -28.19 -0.06 -1.54
C VAL A 165 -27.09 0.45 -2.48
N CYS A 166 -26.15 1.28 -2.02
CA CYS A 166 -25.05 1.79 -2.86
C CYS A 166 -24.07 0.62 -3.16
N LYS A 167 -23.47 0.58 -4.36
CA LYS A 167 -22.44 -0.44 -4.71
C LYS A 167 -21.12 -0.06 -4.02
N VAL A 168 -20.76 -0.76 -2.94
CA VAL A 168 -19.58 -0.45 -2.12
C VAL A 168 -18.42 -1.38 -2.47
N LEU A 169 -17.21 -0.85 -2.56
CA LEU A 169 -15.95 -1.60 -2.60
C LEU A 169 -15.19 -1.41 -1.29
N PHE A 170 -14.95 -2.50 -0.57
CA PHE A 170 -14.03 -2.54 0.55
C PHE A 170 -12.64 -2.99 0.06
N ILE A 171 -11.61 -2.23 0.39
CA ILE A 171 -10.22 -2.60 0.09
C ILE A 171 -9.50 -2.85 1.41
N PHE A 172 -9.16 -4.11 1.69
CA PHE A 172 -8.38 -4.50 2.87
C PHE A 172 -6.90 -4.65 2.53
N ASP A 173 -6.11 -3.66 2.92
CA ASP A 173 -4.67 -3.63 2.58
C ASP A 173 -3.82 -4.27 3.68
N GLY A 174 -2.99 -5.25 3.29
CA GLY A 174 -1.95 -5.86 4.12
C GLY A 174 -2.43 -6.98 5.04
N LEU A 175 -3.07 -8.03 4.52
CA LEU A 175 -3.53 -9.19 5.31
C LEU A 175 -2.41 -9.87 6.11
N ASP A 176 -1.18 -9.86 5.59
CA ASP A 176 0.02 -10.35 6.27
C ASP A 176 0.34 -9.59 7.57
N GLU A 177 -0.18 -8.37 7.73
CA GLU A 177 -0.03 -7.57 8.94
C GLU A 177 -1.19 -7.77 9.93
N SER A 178 -2.19 -8.59 9.59
CA SER A 178 -3.35 -8.84 10.45
C SER A 178 -2.97 -9.58 11.74
N ARG A 179 -3.44 -9.06 12.87
CA ARG A 179 -3.43 -9.74 14.17
C ARG A 179 -4.83 -10.24 14.56
N LEU A 180 -5.79 -10.04 13.68
CA LEU A 180 -7.17 -10.47 13.87
C LEU A 180 -7.28 -11.96 13.50
N SER A 181 -7.80 -12.77 14.41
CA SER A 181 -8.12 -14.17 14.11
C SER A 181 -9.38 -14.23 13.25
N LEU A 182 -9.20 -14.34 11.93
CA LEU A 182 -10.28 -14.47 10.94
C LEU A 182 -10.75 -15.92 10.91
N ASP A 183 -11.66 -16.29 11.81
CA ASP A 183 -12.23 -17.62 11.85
C ASP A 183 -13.41 -17.76 10.87
N PHE A 184 -13.13 -18.34 9.70
CA PHE A 184 -14.12 -18.65 8.67
C PHE A 184 -14.99 -19.88 9.00
N ARG A 185 -14.59 -20.71 9.98
CA ARG A 185 -15.37 -21.87 10.45
C ARG A 185 -16.45 -21.46 11.44
N ASN A 186 -16.33 -20.26 12.03
CA ASN A 186 -17.32 -19.71 12.92
C ASN A 186 -18.71 -19.65 12.23
N LYS A 187 -19.73 -20.13 12.95
CA LYS A 187 -21.13 -20.14 12.48
C LYS A 187 -21.89 -18.86 12.82
N LYS A 188 -21.29 -17.90 13.55
CA LYS A 188 -21.93 -16.63 13.89
C LYS A 188 -22.15 -15.80 12.62
N VAL A 189 -23.41 -15.64 12.26
CA VAL A 189 -23.85 -14.83 11.11
C VAL A 189 -24.16 -13.41 11.57
N VAL A 190 -23.58 -12.44 10.88
CA VAL A 190 -23.91 -11.01 11.00
C VAL A 190 -24.31 -10.53 9.61
N SER A 191 -25.55 -10.10 9.45
CA SER A 191 -26.09 -9.67 8.16
C SER A 191 -26.52 -8.20 8.14
N ASP A 192 -26.71 -7.58 9.31
CA ASP A 192 -27.07 -6.17 9.44
C ASP A 192 -25.83 -5.32 9.78
N VAL A 193 -25.66 -4.22 9.04
CA VAL A 193 -24.59 -3.23 9.22
C VAL A 193 -24.63 -2.52 10.57
N SER A 194 -25.79 -2.51 11.24
CA SER A 194 -26.01 -1.93 12.56
C SER A 194 -25.78 -2.92 13.70
N GLN A 195 -25.75 -4.22 13.41
CA GLN A 195 -25.53 -5.26 14.41
C GLN A 195 -24.10 -5.20 14.96
N LYS A 196 -23.96 -5.18 16.28
CA LYS A 196 -22.66 -5.17 16.96
C LYS A 196 -22.04 -6.57 17.01
N SER A 197 -20.77 -6.66 16.63
CA SER A 197 -19.96 -7.85 16.77
C SER A 197 -18.48 -7.48 16.93
N SER A 198 -17.61 -8.45 17.16
CA SER A 198 -16.17 -8.25 17.10
C SER A 198 -15.72 -7.98 15.66
N VAL A 199 -14.66 -7.19 15.50
CA VAL A 199 -14.15 -6.78 14.16
C VAL A 199 -13.83 -8.00 13.29
N ASN A 200 -13.21 -9.04 13.84
CA ASN A 200 -12.92 -10.25 13.10
C ASN A 200 -14.19 -10.94 12.54
N VAL A 201 -15.28 -10.97 13.31
CA VAL A 201 -16.56 -11.55 12.86
C VAL A 201 -17.22 -10.66 11.80
N LEU A 202 -17.13 -9.33 11.92
CA LEU A 202 -17.62 -8.42 10.88
C LEU A 202 -16.87 -8.63 9.56
N LEU A 203 -15.54 -8.69 9.61
CA LEU A 203 -14.71 -8.89 8.43
C LEU A 203 -14.96 -10.26 7.79
N THR A 204 -15.02 -11.35 8.56
CA THR A 204 -15.29 -12.68 7.99
C THR A 204 -16.68 -12.75 7.36
N ASN A 205 -17.71 -12.14 7.96
CA ASN A 205 -19.06 -12.11 7.38
C ASN A 205 -19.13 -11.26 6.10
N LEU A 206 -18.37 -10.15 6.03
CA LEU A 206 -18.25 -9.33 4.82
C LEU A 206 -17.51 -10.07 3.69
N ILE A 207 -16.39 -10.71 4.01
CA ILE A 207 -15.62 -11.52 3.06
C ILE A 207 -16.45 -12.71 2.57
N ARG A 208 -17.27 -13.34 3.42
CA ARG A 208 -18.20 -14.42 3.03
C ARG A 208 -19.45 -13.93 2.29
N GLY A 209 -19.66 -12.63 2.16
CA GLY A 209 -20.87 -12.06 1.56
C GLY A 209 -22.16 -12.27 2.38
N LYS A 210 -22.03 -12.56 3.69
CA LYS A 210 -23.17 -12.61 4.62
C LYS A 210 -23.57 -11.21 5.09
N LEU A 211 -22.59 -10.32 5.23
CA LEU A 211 -22.77 -8.90 5.49
C LEU A 211 -22.52 -8.14 4.19
N LEU A 212 -23.47 -7.29 3.77
CA LEU A 212 -23.45 -6.57 2.49
C LEU A 212 -23.14 -7.48 1.29
N PRO A 213 -24.06 -8.39 0.89
CA PRO A 213 -23.82 -9.38 -0.16
C PRO A 213 -23.41 -8.79 -1.51
N SER A 214 -23.88 -7.57 -1.82
CA SER A 214 -23.57 -6.86 -3.07
C SER A 214 -22.25 -6.08 -3.04
N ALA A 215 -21.55 -6.03 -1.90
CA ALA A 215 -20.31 -5.28 -1.77
C ALA A 215 -19.14 -6.06 -2.39
N LEU A 216 -18.32 -5.34 -3.14
CA LEU A 216 -17.05 -5.83 -3.65
C LEU A 216 -16.00 -5.80 -2.53
N VAL A 217 -15.10 -6.78 -2.55
CA VAL A 217 -14.02 -6.92 -1.58
C VAL A 217 -12.72 -7.16 -2.32
N TRP A 218 -11.75 -6.28 -2.11
CA TRP A 218 -10.38 -6.43 -2.60
C TRP A 218 -9.43 -6.56 -1.41
N ILE A 219 -8.59 -7.58 -1.40
CA ILE A 219 -7.65 -7.81 -0.30
C ILE A 219 -6.24 -7.98 -0.85
N THR A 220 -5.27 -7.25 -0.30
CA THR A 220 -3.85 -7.42 -0.64
C THR A 220 -3.14 -8.25 0.41
N PHE A 221 -2.21 -9.11 -0.01
CA PHE A 221 -1.49 -9.99 0.90
C PHE A 221 -0.10 -10.36 0.35
N ARG A 222 0.78 -10.83 1.24
CA ARG A 222 2.04 -11.50 0.87
C ARG A 222 1.85 -13.01 0.85
N PRO A 223 2.70 -13.78 0.15
CA PRO A 223 2.62 -15.25 0.11
C PRO A 223 2.46 -15.92 1.48
N ALA A 224 3.13 -15.40 2.52
CA ALA A 224 3.02 -15.92 3.89
C ALA A 224 1.60 -15.91 4.48
N ALA A 225 0.68 -15.11 3.92
CA ALA A 225 -0.71 -15.01 4.36
C ALA A 225 -1.72 -15.67 3.39
N ALA A 226 -1.26 -16.41 2.38
CA ALA A 226 -2.11 -16.99 1.33
C ALA A 226 -3.25 -17.87 1.89
N ASN A 227 -2.96 -18.63 2.93
CA ASN A 227 -3.89 -19.62 3.49
C ASN A 227 -4.83 -19.04 4.57
N GLN A 228 -4.80 -17.73 4.82
CA GLN A 228 -5.67 -17.13 5.84
C GLN A 228 -7.13 -16.99 5.37
N ILE A 229 -7.37 -16.92 4.06
CA ILE A 229 -8.71 -16.82 3.49
C ILE A 229 -8.99 -18.10 2.69
N PRO A 230 -10.07 -18.82 3.00
CA PRO A 230 -10.42 -20.03 2.27
C PRO A 230 -10.72 -19.76 0.79
N PRO A 231 -10.27 -20.63 -0.15
CA PRO A 231 -10.52 -20.45 -1.58
C PRO A 231 -12.01 -20.33 -1.95
N GLU A 232 -12.91 -20.97 -1.20
CA GLU A 232 -14.36 -20.89 -1.41
C GLU A 232 -14.96 -19.49 -1.18
N CYS A 233 -14.20 -18.58 -0.55
CA CYS A 233 -14.60 -17.20 -0.32
C CYS A 233 -14.05 -16.23 -1.40
N VAL A 234 -13.34 -16.73 -2.40
CA VAL A 234 -12.55 -15.95 -3.36
C VAL A 234 -13.01 -16.25 -4.78
N ASP A 235 -13.37 -15.21 -5.53
CA ASP A 235 -13.81 -15.35 -6.92
C ASP A 235 -12.63 -15.21 -7.90
N ARG A 236 -11.60 -14.44 -7.53
CA ARG A 236 -10.42 -14.22 -8.36
C ARG A 236 -9.17 -13.97 -7.52
N VAL A 237 -8.05 -14.52 -7.98
CA VAL A 237 -6.71 -14.22 -7.47
C VAL A 237 -5.92 -13.48 -8.55
N THR A 238 -5.21 -12.44 -8.16
CA THR A 238 -4.26 -11.71 -9.01
C THR A 238 -2.89 -11.63 -8.33
N GLU A 239 -1.84 -11.41 -9.12
CA GLU A 239 -0.48 -11.28 -8.63
C GLU A 239 0.17 -10.02 -9.19
N VAL A 240 0.71 -9.18 -8.31
CA VAL A 240 1.56 -8.05 -8.68
C VAL A 240 2.99 -8.56 -8.82
N ARG A 241 3.51 -8.55 -10.05
CA ARG A 241 4.87 -9.02 -10.37
C ARG A 241 5.92 -7.90 -10.32
N GLY A 242 5.49 -6.63 -10.33
CA GLY A 242 6.36 -5.47 -10.31
C GLY A 242 6.48 -4.81 -11.68
N PHE A 243 7.68 -4.40 -12.09
CA PHE A 243 7.94 -3.74 -13.36
C PHE A 243 8.54 -4.67 -14.41
N THR A 244 7.92 -4.70 -15.59
CA THR A 244 8.58 -5.17 -16.83
C THR A 244 9.75 -4.26 -17.20
N ASP A 245 10.61 -4.70 -18.12
CA ASP A 245 11.76 -3.90 -18.55
C ASP A 245 11.35 -2.53 -19.13
N ALA A 246 10.26 -2.48 -19.90
CA ALA A 246 9.72 -1.23 -20.40
C ALA A 246 9.25 -0.29 -19.27
N GLN A 247 8.57 -0.85 -18.26
CA GLN A 247 8.11 -0.10 -17.09
C GLN A 247 9.26 0.38 -16.20
N LYS A 248 10.34 -0.40 -16.07
CA LYS A 248 11.55 0.04 -15.36
C LYS A 248 12.08 1.33 -15.98
N GLU A 249 12.28 1.34 -17.29
CA GLU A 249 12.78 2.52 -17.99
C GLU A 249 11.80 3.70 -17.91
N GLU A 250 10.50 3.45 -18.06
CA GLU A 250 9.47 4.47 -17.89
C GLU A 250 9.55 5.13 -16.51
N TYR A 251 9.72 4.34 -15.45
CA TYR A 251 9.86 4.85 -14.09
C TYR A 251 11.04 5.82 -13.97
N PHE A 252 12.22 5.44 -14.44
CA PHE A 252 13.42 6.29 -14.33
C PHE A 252 13.33 7.54 -15.21
N ARG A 253 12.71 7.46 -16.39
CA ARG A 253 12.45 8.63 -17.25
C ARG A 253 11.44 9.60 -16.61
N ARG A 254 10.35 9.10 -16.00
CA ARG A 254 9.36 9.97 -15.33
C ARG A 254 9.90 10.66 -14.07
N ARG A 255 10.90 10.05 -13.43
CA ARG A 255 11.43 10.49 -12.14
C ARG A 255 12.27 11.77 -12.24
N SER A 256 12.94 11.99 -13.37
CA SER A 256 13.87 13.10 -13.62
C SER A 256 13.46 13.85 -14.89
N SER A 257 13.46 15.18 -14.85
CA SER A 257 13.32 16.00 -16.05
C SER A 257 14.60 16.05 -16.89
N ASP A 258 15.72 15.63 -16.32
CA ASP A 258 17.02 15.53 -17.00
C ASP A 258 17.11 14.16 -17.72
N GLU A 259 17.02 14.22 -19.05
CA GLU A 259 17.09 13.05 -19.95
C GLU A 259 18.48 12.39 -19.93
N ASP A 260 19.56 13.16 -19.78
CA ASP A 260 20.92 12.62 -19.74
C ASP A 260 21.15 11.86 -18.44
N LEU A 261 20.70 12.41 -17.31
CA LEU A 261 20.77 11.76 -16.01
C LEU A 261 19.96 10.46 -15.99
N SER A 262 18.71 10.50 -16.47
CA SER A 262 17.86 9.30 -16.54
C SER A 262 18.44 8.24 -17.47
N SER A 263 19.03 8.63 -18.61
CA SER A 263 19.70 7.72 -19.53
C SER A 263 20.93 7.06 -18.90
N ARG A 264 21.75 7.80 -18.15
CA ARG A 264 22.89 7.25 -17.40
C ARG A 264 22.45 6.25 -16.33
N ILE A 265 21.39 6.55 -15.59
CA ILE A 265 20.81 5.64 -14.59
C ILE A 265 20.34 4.35 -15.25
N ILE A 266 19.56 4.45 -16.33
CA ILE A 266 19.05 3.29 -17.06
C ILE A 266 20.21 2.44 -17.61
N SER A 267 21.23 3.07 -18.18
CA SER A 267 22.42 2.39 -18.69
C SER A 267 23.16 1.61 -17.59
N HIS A 268 23.37 2.22 -16.42
CA HIS A 268 24.00 1.55 -15.28
C HIS A 268 23.19 0.37 -14.73
N ILE A 269 21.86 0.52 -14.68
CA ILE A 269 20.98 -0.57 -14.24
C ILE A 269 21.04 -1.74 -15.24
N LYS A 270 21.07 -1.46 -16.55
CA LYS A 270 21.19 -2.50 -17.59
C LYS A 270 22.55 -3.19 -17.58
N SER A 271 23.63 -2.48 -17.26
CA SER A 271 24.98 -3.08 -17.19
C SER A 271 25.18 -3.96 -15.95
N SER A 272 24.48 -3.67 -14.85
CA SER A 272 24.51 -4.49 -13.64
C SER A 272 23.34 -5.47 -13.58
N ARG A 273 23.62 -6.76 -13.81
CA ARG A 273 22.63 -7.84 -13.69
C ARG A 273 21.89 -7.81 -12.34
N SER A 274 22.60 -7.54 -11.25
CA SER A 274 22.02 -7.47 -9.91
C SER A 274 21.02 -6.32 -9.80
N LEU A 275 21.40 -5.11 -10.22
CA LEU A 275 20.49 -3.95 -10.21
C LEU A 275 19.28 -4.17 -11.11
N HIS A 276 19.49 -4.75 -12.29
CA HIS A 276 18.43 -5.03 -13.25
C HIS A 276 17.36 -5.97 -12.68
N ILE A 277 17.76 -7.05 -12.01
CA ILE A 277 16.85 -8.00 -11.36
C ILE A 277 16.14 -7.34 -10.17
N MET A 278 16.86 -6.59 -9.34
CA MET A 278 16.25 -5.89 -8.20
C MET A 278 15.19 -4.89 -8.62
N CYS A 279 15.43 -4.14 -9.70
CA CYS A 279 14.50 -3.16 -10.23
C CYS A 279 13.20 -3.78 -10.81
N LEU A 280 13.03 -5.10 -10.76
CA LEU A 280 11.70 -5.71 -10.89
C LEU A 280 10.75 -5.20 -9.79
N ILE A 281 11.25 -4.96 -8.57
CA ILE A 281 10.44 -4.43 -7.46
C ILE A 281 10.53 -2.89 -7.44
N PRO A 282 9.38 -2.17 -7.45
CA PRO A 282 9.36 -0.70 -7.44
C PRO A 282 10.08 -0.03 -6.28
N VAL A 283 10.07 -0.61 -5.05
CA VAL A 283 10.82 -0.01 -3.94
C VAL A 283 12.32 0.02 -4.21
N PHE A 284 12.87 -0.98 -4.90
CA PHE A 284 14.27 -0.98 -5.30
C PHE A 284 14.55 0.03 -6.42
N CYS A 285 13.60 0.24 -7.34
CA CYS A 285 13.71 1.32 -8.32
C CYS A 285 13.81 2.69 -7.64
N TRP A 286 12.99 2.93 -6.62
CA TRP A 286 13.02 4.18 -5.84
C TRP A 286 14.33 4.35 -5.06
N ILE A 287 14.82 3.30 -4.40
CA ILE A 287 16.12 3.32 -3.69
C ILE A 287 17.24 3.60 -4.71
N THR A 288 17.24 2.90 -5.84
CA THR A 288 18.24 3.04 -6.91
C THR A 288 18.24 4.45 -7.49
N ALA A 289 17.07 4.99 -7.81
CA ALA A 289 16.93 6.36 -8.26
C ALA A 289 17.49 7.34 -7.22
N ALA A 290 17.12 7.20 -5.94
CA ALA A 290 17.57 8.12 -4.90
C ALA A 290 19.09 8.11 -4.68
N VAL A 291 19.73 6.94 -4.80
CA VAL A 291 21.18 6.80 -4.64
C VAL A 291 21.93 7.33 -5.86
N LEU A 292 21.55 6.87 -7.05
CA LEU A 292 22.24 7.26 -8.28
C LEU A 292 22.05 8.74 -8.61
N ASP A 293 20.85 9.28 -8.38
CA ASP A 293 20.59 10.73 -8.47
C ASP A 293 21.56 11.51 -7.60
N HIS A 294 21.73 11.12 -6.32
CA HIS A 294 22.68 11.80 -5.43
C HIS A 294 24.14 11.66 -5.89
N MET A 295 24.57 10.47 -6.30
CA MET A 295 25.97 10.20 -6.69
C MET A 295 26.36 10.79 -8.04
N LEU A 296 25.40 10.96 -8.96
CA LEU A 296 25.66 11.52 -10.28
C LEU A 296 25.55 13.06 -10.31
N THR A 297 24.84 13.66 -9.35
CA THR A 297 24.67 15.12 -9.25
C THR A 297 25.65 15.77 -8.28
N THR A 298 26.09 15.07 -7.24
CA THR A 298 27.23 15.49 -6.43
C THR A 298 28.48 14.88 -7.07
N ASP A 299 29.55 15.65 -7.26
CA ASP A 299 30.84 15.24 -7.88
C ASP A 299 31.60 14.12 -7.10
N GLN A 300 30.89 13.18 -6.49
CA GLN A 300 31.42 11.95 -5.90
C GLN A 300 31.91 11.05 -7.03
N ARG A 301 33.20 11.19 -7.37
CA ARG A 301 33.96 10.33 -8.28
C ARG A 301 34.22 8.93 -7.71
N GLY A 302 33.20 8.29 -7.14
CA GLY A 302 33.24 6.91 -6.68
C GLY A 302 32.68 5.95 -7.72
N GLU A 303 33.00 4.65 -7.58
CA GLU A 303 32.32 3.61 -8.34
C GLU A 303 30.84 3.58 -7.97
N LEU A 304 29.97 3.42 -8.97
CA LEU A 304 28.54 3.30 -8.74
C LEU A 304 28.23 1.95 -8.06
N PRO A 305 27.26 1.91 -7.14
CA PRO A 305 26.93 0.69 -6.40
C PRO A 305 26.52 -0.43 -7.36
N GLN A 306 27.08 -1.62 -7.12
CA GLN A 306 26.82 -2.81 -7.93
C GLN A 306 26.04 -3.89 -7.17
N THR A 307 26.14 -3.91 -5.84
CA THR A 307 25.49 -4.91 -4.99
C THR A 307 24.33 -4.35 -4.15
N LEU A 308 23.49 -5.24 -3.63
CA LEU A 308 22.44 -4.92 -2.65
C LEU A 308 23.00 -4.19 -1.43
N THR A 309 24.10 -4.69 -0.89
CA THR A 309 24.73 -4.13 0.31
C THR A 309 25.25 -2.72 0.05
N ASP A 310 25.89 -2.49 -1.11
CA ASP A 310 26.33 -1.16 -1.50
C ASP A 310 25.14 -0.23 -1.64
N MET A 311 24.09 -0.67 -2.33
CA MET A 311 22.86 0.09 -2.53
C MET A 311 22.24 0.55 -1.21
N TYR A 312 22.07 -0.36 -0.24
CA TYR A 312 21.53 0.00 1.07
C TYR A 312 22.48 0.88 1.90
N SER A 313 23.80 0.65 1.82
CA SER A 313 24.80 1.45 2.52
C SER A 313 24.81 2.89 2.01
N HIS A 314 24.83 3.08 0.69
CA HIS A 314 24.72 4.39 0.06
C HIS A 314 23.36 5.04 0.33
N PHE A 315 22.28 4.26 0.32
CA PHE A 315 20.96 4.79 0.65
C PHE A 315 20.89 5.34 2.08
N LEU A 316 21.43 4.63 3.07
CA LEU A 316 21.51 5.11 4.46
C LEU A 316 22.34 6.40 4.56
N LEU A 317 23.45 6.49 3.82
CA LEU A 317 24.26 7.71 3.74
C LEU A 317 23.44 8.89 3.18
N VAL A 318 22.74 8.67 2.06
CA VAL A 318 21.91 9.69 1.41
C VAL A 318 20.79 10.17 2.35
N GLN A 319 20.12 9.26 3.04
CA GLN A 319 19.05 9.62 3.97
C GLN A 319 19.57 10.38 5.19
N THR A 320 20.73 9.98 5.73
CA THR A 320 21.37 10.68 6.85
C THR A 320 21.77 12.10 6.46
N LYS A 321 22.34 12.29 5.26
CA LYS A 321 22.68 13.62 4.72
C LYS A 321 21.43 14.50 4.54
N ARG A 322 20.38 13.96 3.91
CA ARG A 322 19.11 14.68 3.71
C ARG A 322 18.44 15.07 5.02
N LYS A 323 18.56 14.25 6.07
CA LYS A 323 18.05 14.58 7.41
C LYS A 323 18.71 15.85 7.97
N LYS A 324 20.04 15.96 7.90
CA LYS A 324 20.77 17.14 8.40
C LYS A 324 20.30 18.42 7.72
N GLN A 325 20.23 18.40 6.38
CA GLN A 325 19.76 19.54 5.58
C GLN A 325 18.34 20.01 5.94
N LYS A 326 17.46 19.11 6.42
CA LYS A 326 16.05 19.43 6.69
C LYS A 326 15.79 19.94 8.11
N TYR A 327 16.63 19.58 9.08
CA TYR A 327 16.37 19.83 10.52
C TYR A 327 17.45 20.65 11.22
N GLU A 328 18.62 20.82 10.61
CA GLU A 328 19.72 21.64 11.13
C GLU A 328 19.88 22.85 10.18
N GLU A 329 19.11 23.91 10.42
CA GLU A 329 19.26 25.18 9.70
C GLU A 329 20.63 25.77 9.99
N GLY A 330 21.48 25.85 8.96
CA GLY A 330 22.69 26.65 8.96
C GLY A 330 23.91 25.95 9.56
N HIS A 331 24.66 25.25 8.70
CA HIS A 331 26.12 25.42 8.56
C HIS A 331 26.55 24.56 7.37
N GLU A 332 27.01 25.22 6.29
CA GLU A 332 27.86 24.56 5.31
C GLU A 332 29.20 24.27 5.98
N THR A 333 29.29 23.12 6.63
CA THR A 333 30.58 22.51 6.96
C THR A 333 30.49 21.04 6.58
N SER A 334 31.22 20.69 5.52
CA SER A 334 31.60 19.31 5.28
C SER A 334 32.13 18.70 6.59
N PRO A 335 31.70 17.48 6.93
CA PRO A 335 32.43 16.35 6.37
C PRO A 335 31.52 15.42 5.59
N GLN A 336 32.09 14.80 4.57
CA GLN A 336 31.50 13.70 3.80
C GLN A 336 31.23 12.44 4.66
N GLN A 337 31.36 12.52 5.98
CA GLN A 337 31.37 11.42 6.95
C GLN A 337 30.22 11.53 7.95
N LEU A 338 29.73 10.37 8.39
CA LEU A 338 28.72 10.23 9.42
C LEU A 338 29.27 10.77 10.76
N THR A 339 28.45 11.50 11.53
CA THR A 339 28.88 11.92 12.87
C THR A 339 28.76 10.75 13.85
N GLU A 340 29.43 10.84 15.00
CA GLU A 340 29.30 9.82 16.04
C GLU A 340 27.84 9.71 16.53
N ALA A 341 27.11 10.83 16.57
CA ALA A 341 25.69 10.85 16.88
C ALA A 341 24.83 10.12 15.83
N ASP A 342 25.15 10.25 14.54
CA ASP A 342 24.48 9.49 13.47
C ASP A 342 24.71 7.99 13.64
N ARG A 343 25.95 7.60 13.96
CA ARG A 343 26.34 6.21 14.20
C ARG A 343 25.58 5.63 15.39
N GLU A 344 25.52 6.35 16.51
CA GLU A 344 24.79 5.92 17.70
C GLU A 344 23.29 5.75 17.41
N LEU A 345 22.69 6.69 16.67
CA LEU A 345 21.28 6.59 16.26
C LEU A 345 21.04 5.36 15.38
N LEU A 346 21.87 5.14 14.35
CA LEU A 346 21.74 3.98 13.46
C LEU A 346 21.87 2.66 14.22
N LEU A 347 22.80 2.58 15.18
CA LEU A 347 22.96 1.40 16.05
C LEU A 347 21.73 1.15 16.92
N LYS A 348 21.15 2.20 17.52
CA LYS A 348 19.91 2.10 18.32
C LYS A 348 18.73 1.63 17.46
N LEU A 349 18.58 2.18 16.25
CA LEU A 349 17.54 1.78 15.30
C LEU A 349 17.73 0.33 14.85
N GLY A 350 18.96 -0.07 14.53
CA GLY A 350 19.31 -1.45 14.16
C GLY A 350 18.99 -2.44 15.27
N ARG A 351 19.37 -2.14 16.52
CA ARG A 351 19.05 -2.94 17.69
C ARG A 351 17.53 -3.09 17.87
N LEU A 352 16.79 -1.97 17.82
CA LEU A 352 15.34 -1.98 17.98
C LEU A 352 14.65 -2.83 16.91
N ALA A 353 15.10 -2.72 15.65
CA ALA A 353 14.60 -3.52 14.54
C ALA A 353 14.88 -5.02 14.76
N PHE A 354 16.11 -5.37 15.15
CA PHE A 354 16.50 -6.75 15.42
C PHE A 354 15.65 -7.39 16.52
N GLU A 355 15.53 -6.74 17.68
CA GLU A 355 14.76 -7.26 18.82
C GLU A 355 13.27 -7.45 18.49
N HIS A 356 12.71 -6.60 17.62
CA HIS A 356 11.31 -6.72 17.19
C HIS A 356 11.15 -7.84 16.17
N LEU A 357 12.09 -7.99 15.24
CA LEU A 357 12.09 -9.10 14.28
C LEU A 357 12.21 -10.46 14.99
N GLU A 358 13.07 -10.59 16.01
CA GLU A 358 13.17 -11.80 16.83
C GLU A 358 11.84 -12.16 17.52
N LYS A 359 11.06 -11.14 17.90
CA LYS A 359 9.73 -11.31 18.51
C LYS A 359 8.61 -11.49 17.48
N GLY A 360 8.93 -11.54 16.18
CA GLY A 360 7.94 -11.61 15.10
C GLY A 360 7.10 -10.32 14.94
N HIS A 361 7.55 -9.21 15.52
CA HIS A 361 6.87 -7.93 15.46
C HIS A 361 7.45 -7.06 14.34
N ILE A 362 6.65 -6.79 13.31
CA ILE A 362 7.05 -5.91 12.20
C ILE A 362 6.54 -4.46 12.35
N MET A 363 5.81 -4.17 13.44
CA MET A 363 5.15 -2.89 13.70
C MET A 363 5.61 -2.26 15.01
N PHE A 364 5.96 -0.98 14.95
CA PHE A 364 6.27 -0.15 16.11
C PHE A 364 5.04 0.70 16.48
N TYR A 365 4.63 0.64 17.74
CA TYR A 365 3.59 1.52 18.27
C TYR A 365 4.22 2.62 19.12
N GLN A 366 3.61 3.81 19.15
CA GLN A 366 4.14 4.98 19.87
C GLN A 366 4.49 4.69 21.33
N LYS A 367 3.74 3.81 22.00
CA LYS A 367 4.01 3.35 23.38
C LYS A 367 5.31 2.54 23.53
N THR A 368 5.78 1.92 22.46
CA THR A 368 7.03 1.14 22.40
C THR A 368 8.21 1.98 21.91
N CYS A 369 7.94 3.10 21.21
CA CYS A 369 8.96 4.03 20.71
C CYS A 369 9.42 5.08 21.72
N SER A 370 8.92 5.08 22.96
CA SER A 370 9.21 6.09 24.00
C SER A 370 10.71 6.22 24.35
N ALA A 371 11.54 5.25 23.97
CA ALA A 371 13.00 5.25 24.20
C ALA A 371 13.82 5.73 22.98
N VAL A 372 13.19 6.03 21.86
CA VAL A 372 13.84 6.57 20.67
C VAL A 372 13.10 7.85 20.30
N VAL A 373 13.70 9.01 20.56
CA VAL A 373 13.23 10.28 20.01
C VAL A 373 13.38 10.19 18.48
N LEU A 374 12.36 9.63 17.83
CA LEU A 374 12.20 9.68 16.40
C LEU A 374 11.85 11.12 16.06
N VAL A 375 12.84 11.90 15.62
CA VAL A 375 12.60 13.07 14.80
C VAL A 375 11.90 12.55 13.54
N SER A 376 10.58 12.59 13.58
CA SER A 376 9.67 12.13 12.55
C SER A 376 10.06 12.73 11.18
N PRO A 377 10.50 11.93 10.18
CA PRO A 377 10.40 12.36 8.81
C PRO A 377 8.94 12.19 8.41
N ARG A 378 8.13 13.22 8.63
CA ARG A 378 6.93 13.42 7.82
C ARG A 378 7.33 14.38 6.70
N PRO A 379 6.94 14.07 5.47
CA PRO A 379 5.53 13.94 5.12
C PRO A 379 5.20 12.47 4.79
N TRP A 380 3.93 12.09 4.85
CA TRP A 380 3.40 10.78 4.42
C TRP A 380 3.42 9.60 5.41
N CYS A 381 3.06 9.80 6.68
CA CYS A 381 2.22 8.83 7.42
C CYS A 381 1.70 9.43 8.73
N THR A 382 0.56 8.96 9.24
CA THR A 382 0.05 9.07 10.63
C THR A 382 -0.53 10.39 11.17
N GLN A 383 -1.49 11.10 10.57
CA GLN A 383 -2.15 12.17 11.38
C GLN A 383 -2.86 11.55 12.59
N GLU A 384 -2.34 11.87 13.78
CA GLU A 384 -2.75 11.37 15.08
C GLU A 384 -4.21 11.72 15.38
N PHE A 385 -4.91 10.76 15.97
CA PHE A 385 -6.14 10.98 16.71
C PHE A 385 -5.81 11.84 17.94
N VAL A 386 -6.08 13.15 17.86
CA VAL A 386 -6.23 13.98 19.06
C VAL A 386 -7.69 13.88 19.48
N GLN A 387 -8.00 12.90 20.33
CA GLN A 387 -9.25 12.92 21.09
C GLN A 387 -8.94 13.66 22.40
N ARG A 388 -9.15 14.99 22.39
CA ARG A 388 -9.23 15.76 23.63
C ARG A 388 -10.44 15.25 24.42
N SER A 389 -10.17 14.54 25.51
CA SER A 389 -11.13 14.30 26.58
C SER A 389 -11.40 15.64 27.27
N SER A 390 -12.51 16.28 26.91
CA SER A 390 -13.09 17.38 27.68
C SER A 390 -14.07 16.77 28.67
N LYS A 391 -13.60 16.51 29.90
CA LYS A 391 -14.29 16.21 31.17
C LYS A 391 -13.16 15.70 32.09
N GLU A 392 -12.81 16.25 33.24
CA GLU A 392 -13.45 17.17 34.18
C GLU A 392 -12.35 18.05 34.81
N ARG A 393 -12.70 19.30 35.10
CA ARG A 393 -12.14 20.07 36.22
C ARG A 393 -13.20 21.09 36.63
N GLU A 394 -13.99 20.71 37.64
CA GLU A 394 -14.04 21.55 38.84
C GLU A 394 -12.66 21.58 39.49
#